data_AF-A0A9X0H0P5-F1
#
_entry.id   AF-A0A9X0H0P5-F1
#
_cell.length_a   1.000
_cell.length_b   1.000
_cell.length_c   1.000
_cell.angle_alpha   90.00
_cell.angle_beta   90.00
_cell.angle_gamma   90.00
#
_symmetry.space_group_name_H-M   'P 1'
#
loop_
_entity.id
_entity.type
_entity.pdbx_description
1 polymer ?
#
loop_
_entity_poly.entity_id
_entity_poly.type
_entity_poly.pdbx_seq_one_letter_code
_entity_poly.pdbx_strand_id
1 'polypeptide(L)'
;MAALAYLLNLGFAAKLSGKRVRVSPASRLTDPIRSYIKNHRLELIAELASDDGVERRCHWQVTRDGKRLCTMIGEPMTRAEALEIVRWRWPDAGIG
;
A
#
# COMPACT_ATOMS: atom_id res chain seq x y z
N MET A 1 -14.25 11.02 10.97
CA MET A 1 -12.82 10.64 10.95
C MET A 1 -12.76 9.17 10.54
N ALA A 2 -11.97 8.82 9.53
CA ALA A 2 -11.79 7.44 9.09
C ALA A 2 -11.06 6.62 10.17
N ALA A 3 -11.50 5.39 10.42
CA ALA A 3 -10.95 4.54 11.48
C ALA A 3 -9.48 4.20 11.23
N LEU A 4 -9.10 4.05 9.96
CA LEU A 4 -7.71 3.84 9.54
C LEU A 4 -6.85 5.09 9.78
N ALA A 5 -7.38 6.28 9.49
CA ALA A 5 -6.66 7.54 9.70
C ALA A 5 -6.31 7.77 11.18
N TYR A 6 -7.19 7.36 12.10
CA TYR A 6 -6.89 7.39 13.54
C TYR A 6 -5.67 6.52 13.90
N LEU A 7 -5.60 5.29 13.38
CA LEU A 7 -4.46 4.40 13.61
C LEU A 7 -3.17 4.95 12.99
N LEU A 8 -3.25 5.51 11.77
CA LEU A 8 -2.11 6.12 11.08
C LEU A 8 -1.56 7.34 11.86
N ASN A 9 -2.43 8.20 12.38
CA ASN A 9 -2.04 9.35 13.18
C ASN A 9 -1.36 8.96 14.50
N LEU A 10 -1.71 7.79 15.06
CA LEU A 10 -1.03 7.20 16.21
C LEU A 10 0.29 6.50 15.86
N GLY A 11 0.67 6.49 14.57
CA GLY A 11 1.88 5.85 14.07
C GLY A 11 1.76 4.34 13.88
N PHE A 12 0.54 3.80 13.75
CA PHE A 12 0.33 2.41 13.38
C PHE A 12 0.11 2.25 11.89
N ALA A 13 0.72 1.23 11.31
CA ALA A 13 0.35 0.71 10.01
C ALA A 13 -0.71 -0.39 10.19
N ALA A 14 -1.78 -0.34 9.40
CA ALA A 14 -2.78 -1.40 9.33
C ALA A 14 -2.88 -1.95 7.91
N LYS A 15 -3.08 -3.26 7.77
CA LYS A 15 -3.25 -3.94 6.47
C LYS A 15 -4.22 -5.11 6.58
N LEU A 16 -4.86 -5.46 5.47
CA LEU A 16 -5.63 -6.70 5.37
C LEU A 16 -4.72 -7.91 5.20
N SER A 17 -5.02 -8.97 5.96
CA SER A 17 -4.40 -10.29 5.86
C SER A 17 -5.55 -11.30 5.76
N GLY A 18 -5.98 -11.57 4.52
CA GLY A 18 -7.23 -12.28 4.26
C GLY A 18 -8.42 -11.50 4.84
N LYS A 19 -9.18 -12.14 5.76
CA LYS A 19 -10.36 -11.54 6.42
C LYS A 19 -10.06 -10.84 7.76
N ARG A 20 -8.78 -10.58 8.05
CA ARG A 20 -8.32 -10.01 9.33
C ARG A 20 -7.53 -8.73 9.11
N VAL A 21 -7.71 -7.78 10.01
CA VAL A 21 -6.89 -6.56 10.08
C VAL A 21 -5.63 -6.87 10.89
N ARG A 22 -4.46 -6.70 10.29
CA ARG A 22 -3.17 -6.73 10.99
C ARG A 22 -2.71 -5.32 11.25
N VAL A 23 -2.31 -5.04 12.49
CA VAL A 23 -1.80 -3.73 12.92
C VAL A 23 -0.38 -3.89 13.44
N SER A 24 0.51 -2.97 13.08
CA SER A 24 1.92 -2.91 13.49
C SER A 24 2.33 -1.48 13.81
N PRO A 25 3.26 -1.24 14.75
CA PRO A 25 4.02 -2.24 15.52
C PRO A 25 3.23 -2.80 16.73
N ALA A 26 3.35 -4.11 16.97
CA ALA A 26 2.65 -4.78 18.07
C ALA A 26 3.12 -4.31 19.46
N SER A 27 4.36 -3.81 19.56
CA SER A 27 4.94 -3.29 20.81
C SER A 27 4.21 -2.07 21.38
N ARG A 28 3.50 -1.32 20.55
CA ARG A 28 2.71 -0.14 20.97
C ARG A 28 1.23 -0.45 21.18
N LEU A 29 0.81 -1.71 21.01
CA LEU A 29 -0.60 -2.10 21.02
C LEU A 29 -1.16 -2.21 22.45
N THR A 30 -1.66 -1.09 22.97
CA THR A 30 -2.30 -1.00 24.30
C THR A 30 -3.75 -1.51 24.28
N ASP A 31 -4.31 -1.81 25.46
CA ASP A 31 -5.70 -2.32 25.59
C ASP A 31 -6.78 -1.36 25.07
N PRO A 32 -6.67 -0.03 25.24
CA PRO A 32 -7.59 0.92 24.60
C PRO A 32 -7.57 0.81 23.08
N ILE A 33 -6.39 0.67 22.48
CA ILE A 33 -6.22 0.55 21.03
C ILE A 33 -6.81 -0.78 20.53
N ARG A 34 -6.62 -1.88 21.27
CA ARG A 34 -7.24 -3.18 20.94
C ARG A 34 -8.77 -3.09 20.97
N SER A 35 -9.32 -2.41 21.98
CA SER A 35 -10.76 -2.21 22.11
C SER A 35 -11.31 -1.36 20.96
N TYR A 36 -10.59 -0.30 20.59
CA TYR A 36 -10.92 0.51 19.42
C TYR A 36 -10.94 -0.32 18.12
N ILE A 37 -9.89 -1.09 17.84
CA ILE A 37 -9.81 -1.95 16.65
C ILE A 37 -10.96 -2.97 16.63
N LYS A 38 -11.35 -3.52 17.78
CA LYS A 38 -12.45 -4.47 17.89
C LYS A 38 -13.79 -3.82 17.57
N ASN A 39 -14.04 -2.62 18.08
CA ASN A 39 -15.28 -1.88 17.88
C ASN A 39 -15.42 -1.37 16.44
N HIS A 40 -14.31 -0.95 15.81
CA HIS A 40 -14.28 -0.41 14.44
C HIS A 40 -13.84 -1.43 13.39
N ARG A 41 -13.93 -2.74 13.68
CA ARG A 41 -13.41 -3.79 12.79
C ARG A 41 -13.99 -3.74 11.38
N LEU A 42 -15.31 -3.55 11.25
CA LEU A 42 -15.97 -3.56 9.94
C LEU A 42 -15.57 -2.33 9.11
N GLU A 43 -15.50 -1.16 9.74
CA GLU A 43 -15.02 0.07 9.13
C GLU A 43 -13.58 -0.07 8.66
N LEU A 44 -12.69 -0.60 9.50
CA LEU A 44 -11.29 -0.86 9.13
C LEU A 44 -11.17 -1.82 7.95
N ILE A 45 -11.99 -2.87 7.89
CA ILE A 45 -11.99 -3.80 6.75
C ILE A 45 -12.50 -3.11 5.49
N ALA A 46 -13.58 -2.34 5.59
CA ALA A 46 -14.16 -1.63 4.45
C ALA A 46 -13.20 -0.56 3.92
N GLU A 47 -12.59 0.23 4.81
CA GLU A 47 -11.58 1.23 4.46
C GLU A 47 -10.34 0.57 3.86
N LEU A 48 -9.78 -0.48 4.48
CA LEU A 48 -8.62 -1.20 3.94
C LEU A 48 -8.90 -2.03 2.68
N ALA A 49 -10.16 -2.32 2.38
CA ALA A 49 -10.55 -2.99 1.15
C ALA A 49 -10.85 -1.98 0.02
N SER A 50 -11.23 -0.75 0.39
CA SER A 50 -11.47 0.36 -0.54
C SER A 50 -10.19 1.10 -0.88
N ASP A 51 -9.28 1.21 0.09
CA ASP A 51 -7.89 1.57 -0.11
C ASP A 51 -7.23 0.30 -0.68
N ASP A 52 -7.06 0.24 -2.00
CA ASP A 52 -6.65 -0.94 -2.77
C ASP A 52 -5.32 -1.58 -2.33
N GLY A 53 -4.65 -1.00 -1.33
CA GLY A 53 -3.37 -1.44 -0.79
C GLY A 53 -2.25 -1.34 -1.83
N VAL A 54 -2.53 -0.67 -2.95
CA VAL A 54 -1.62 -0.58 -4.07
C VAL A 54 -0.72 0.62 -3.84
N GLU A 55 0.54 0.31 -3.54
CA GLU A 55 1.58 1.31 -3.39
C GLU A 55 1.67 2.16 -4.67
N ARG A 56 1.40 3.45 -4.51
CA ARG A 56 1.59 4.46 -5.55
C ARG A 56 2.92 5.16 -5.32
N ARG A 57 3.77 5.16 -6.35
CA ARG A 57 5.06 5.86 -6.31
C ARG A 57 5.11 6.87 -7.44
N CYS A 58 5.78 7.99 -7.18
CA CYS A 58 6.11 8.97 -8.20
C CYS A 58 7.33 8.55 -9.04
N HIS A 59 7.99 7.44 -8.68
CA HIS A 59 9.14 6.93 -9.41
C HIS A 59 9.19 5.40 -9.45
N TRP A 60 9.63 4.85 -10.57
CA TRP A 60 9.76 3.41 -10.81
C TRP A 60 11.07 3.10 -11.52
N GLN A 61 11.80 2.06 -11.07
CA GLN A 61 13.02 1.65 -11.74
C GLN A 61 12.69 0.71 -12.89
N VAL A 62 12.96 1.13 -14.13
CA VAL A 62 12.71 0.33 -15.32
C VAL A 62 13.87 -0.61 -15.54
N THR A 63 13.58 -1.90 -15.73
CA THR A 63 14.55 -2.94 -16.04
C THR A 63 14.21 -3.63 -17.35
N ARG A 64 15.23 -4.08 -18.08
CA ARG A 64 15.11 -4.86 -19.32
C ARG A 64 16.24 -5.87 -19.36
N ASP A 65 15.94 -7.14 -19.62
CA ASP A 65 16.91 -8.25 -19.56
C ASP A 65 17.72 -8.29 -18.25
N GLY A 66 17.05 -7.99 -17.13
CA GLY A 66 17.68 -7.95 -15.80
C GLY A 66 18.61 -6.75 -15.57
N LYS A 67 18.79 -5.84 -16.54
CA LYS A 67 19.61 -4.63 -16.42
C LYS A 67 18.73 -3.41 -16.17
N ARG A 68 19.22 -2.46 -15.38
CA ARG A 68 18.56 -1.16 -15.18
C ARG A 68 18.66 -0.35 -16.47
N LEU A 69 17.51 0.08 -16.99
CA LEU A 69 17.42 0.90 -18.19
C LEU A 69 17.35 2.39 -17.83
N CYS A 70 16.39 2.78 -16.99
CA CYS A 70 16.20 4.15 -16.52
C CYS A 70 15.31 4.19 -15.27
N THR A 71 15.04 5.39 -14.75
CA THR A 71 14.01 5.62 -13.72
C THR A 71 12.88 6.43 -14.37
N MET A 72 11.67 5.89 -14.34
CA MET A 72 10.46 6.63 -14.72
C MET A 72 10.06 7.55 -13.55
N ILE A 73 9.69 8.79 -13.84
CA ILE A 73 9.19 9.77 -12.87
C ILE A 73 7.86 10.32 -13.40
N GLY A 74 6.85 10.42 -12.53
CA GLY A 74 5.52 10.90 -12.89
C GLY A 74 4.63 11.15 -11.67
N GLU A 75 3.34 11.33 -11.93
CA GLU A 75 2.33 11.40 -10.87
C GLU A 75 2.29 10.07 -10.06
N PRO A 76 1.80 10.10 -8.80
CA PRO A 76 1.66 8.89 -8.01
C PRO A 76 0.83 7.84 -8.74
N MET A 77 1.49 6.78 -9.21
CA MET A 77 0.84 5.70 -9.95
C MET A 77 1.22 4.34 -9.35
N THR A 78 0.32 3.39 -9.53
CA THR A 78 0.51 2.02 -9.09
C THR A 78 1.60 1.31 -9.89
N ARG A 79 2.13 0.22 -9.34
CA ARG A 79 3.05 -0.67 -10.08
C ARG A 79 2.42 -1.16 -11.39
N ALA A 80 1.13 -1.49 -11.41
CA ALA A 80 0.47 -2.00 -12.61
C ALA A 80 0.42 -0.95 -13.72
N GLU A 81 0.00 0.28 -13.39
CA GLU A 81 -0.04 1.41 -14.32
C GLU A 81 1.35 1.76 -14.85
N ALA A 82 2.36 1.82 -13.97
CA ALA A 82 3.74 2.06 -14.38
C ALA A 82 4.25 0.98 -15.35
N LEU A 83 3.92 -0.29 -15.10
CA LEU A 83 4.31 -1.40 -15.96
C LEU A 83 3.65 -1.30 -17.34
N GLU A 84 2.39 -0.89 -17.39
CA GLU A 84 1.66 -0.67 -18.65
C GLU A 84 2.33 0.44 -19.49
N ILE A 85 2.64 1.58 -18.88
CA ILE A 85 3.32 2.70 -19.57
C ILE A 85 4.72 2.26 -20.05
N VAL A 86 5.47 1.57 -19.20
CA VAL A 86 6.79 1.05 -19.55
C VAL A 86 6.70 0.07 -20.72
N ARG A 87 5.72 -0.85 -20.69
CA ARG A 87 5.53 -1.88 -21.74
C ARG A 87 5.04 -1.32 -23.06
N TRP A 88 4.33 -0.19 -23.05
CA TRP A 88 4.01 0.54 -24.27
C TRP A 88 5.28 0.95 -25.04
N ARG A 89 6.36 1.29 -24.33
CA ARG A 89 7.64 1.67 -24.95
C ARG A 89 8.62 0.51 -25.13
N TRP A 90 8.62 -0.44 -24.19
CA TRP A 90 9.48 -1.63 -24.20
C TRP A 90 8.68 -2.86 -23.73
N PRO A 91 8.13 -3.68 -24.65
CA PRO A 91 7.21 -4.77 -24.31
C PRO A 91 7.76 -5.81 -23.33
N ASP A 92 9.08 -5.99 -23.31
CA ASP A 92 9.86 -6.93 -22.50
C ASP A 92 10.41 -6.31 -21.19
N ALA A 93 10.09 -5.06 -20.90
CA ALA A 93 10.57 -4.39 -19.69
C ALA A 93 9.76 -4.77 -18.44
N GLY A 94 10.44 -4.70 -17.30
CA GLY A 94 9.90 -4.83 -15.96
C GLY A 94 10.13 -3.57 -15.13
N ILE A 95 9.58 -3.57 -13.92
CA ILE A 95 9.76 -2.50 -12.94
C ILE A 95 10.08 -3.05 -11.55
N GLY A 96 11.00 -2.38 -10.86
CA GLY A 96 11.45 -2.64 -9.48
C GLY A 96 11.28 -1.45 -8.57
#